data_AF-A0A815SDN3-F1
#
_entry.id   AF-A0A815SDN3-F1
#
_cell.length_a   1.000
_cell.length_b   1.000
_cell.length_c   1.000
_cell.angle_alpha   90.00
_cell.angle_beta   90.00
_cell.angle_gamma   90.00
#
_symmetry.space_group_name_H-M   'P 1'
#
loop_
_entity.id
_entity.type
_entity.pdbx_description
1 polymer ?
#
loop_
_entity_poly.entity_id
_entity_poly.type
_entity_poly.pdbx_seq_one_letter_code
_entity_poly.pdbx_strand_id
1 'polypeptide(L)'
;MMNPADYPHLRVLQLDAEACPLHVASKWTQWSKQHPEQGLVVLNSYGPTEAAVMTDIGIMQAEWTERVSIGRTIPNMKTYILNDRHELILEGAIGSIWVAGPGVSPSGYWNQPDLTSQKFVPNPFVSVHPDAPIMYDT
;
A
#
# COMPACT_ATOMS: atom_id res chain seq x y z
N MET A 1 24.17 -4.15 -2.22
CA MET A 1 23.05 -3.39 -1.62
C MET A 1 23.49 -1.95 -1.44
N MET A 2 22.66 -0.97 -1.85
CA MET A 2 22.97 0.47 -1.74
C MET A 2 23.33 0.87 -0.30
N ASN A 3 24.25 1.82 -0.13
CA ASN A 3 24.67 2.34 1.17
C ASN A 3 24.15 3.78 1.36
N PRO A 4 23.42 4.10 2.44
CA PRO A 4 22.92 5.45 2.68
C PRO A 4 23.98 6.55 2.63
N ALA A 5 25.21 6.26 3.06
CA ALA A 5 26.34 7.19 3.06
C ALA A 5 26.69 7.70 1.64
N ASP A 6 26.39 6.92 0.60
CA ASP A 6 26.66 7.30 -0.79
C ASP A 6 25.66 8.34 -1.32
N TYR A 7 24.61 8.65 -0.55
CA TYR A 7 23.52 9.55 -0.95
C TYR A 7 23.24 10.64 0.10
N PRO A 8 24.20 11.54 0.39
CA PRO A 8 24.10 12.52 1.47
C PRO A 8 22.97 13.55 1.30
N HIS A 9 22.44 13.70 0.08
CA HIS A 9 21.36 14.63 -0.24
C HIS A 9 20.01 13.95 -0.44
N LEU A 10 19.94 12.61 -0.31
CA LEU A 10 18.67 11.90 -0.41
C LEU A 10 17.76 12.31 0.75
N ARG A 11 16.54 12.75 0.43
CA ARG A 11 15.55 13.19 1.42
C ARG A 11 14.39 12.22 1.57
N VAL A 12 14.09 11.45 0.53
CA VAL A 12 12.99 10.48 0.55
C VAL A 12 13.47 9.22 -0.15
N LEU A 13 13.33 8.09 0.53
CA LEU A 13 13.46 6.76 -0.05
C LEU A 13 12.11 6.05 0.07
N GLN A 14 11.53 5.64 -1.04
CA GLN A 14 10.31 4.84 -1.07
C GLN A 14 10.63 3.44 -1.61
N LEU A 15 10.16 2.43 -0.89
CA LEU A 15 10.25 1.02 -1.27
C LEU A 15 8.84 0.51 -1.55
N ASP A 16 8.68 -0.26 -2.63
CA ASP A 16 7.39 -0.73 -3.15
C ASP A 16 7.58 -2.04 -3.94
N ALA A 17 6.49 -2.59 -4.47
CA ALA A 17 6.36 -3.75 -5.35
C ALA A 17 6.57 -5.12 -4.69
N GLU A 18 7.38 -5.22 -3.64
CA GLU A 18 7.59 -6.46 -2.88
C GLU A 18 7.64 -6.23 -1.37
N ALA A 19 7.49 -7.31 -0.61
CA ALA A 19 7.60 -7.24 0.84
C ALA A 19 9.00 -6.74 1.23
N CYS A 20 9.08 -5.53 1.78
CA CYS A 20 10.34 -4.92 2.19
C CYS A 20 11.07 -5.80 3.23
N PRO A 21 12.28 -6.30 2.92
CA PRO A 21 13.04 -7.09 3.88
C PRO A 21 13.44 -6.26 5.11
N LEU A 22 13.28 -6.82 6.31
CA LEU A 22 13.60 -6.14 7.57
C LEU A 22 15.01 -5.54 7.58
N HIS A 23 16.02 -6.28 7.09
CA HIS A 23 17.40 -5.80 7.09
C HIS A 23 17.60 -4.56 6.19
N VAL A 24 16.80 -4.41 5.12
CA VAL A 24 16.80 -3.19 4.29
C VAL A 24 16.14 -2.06 5.06
N ALA A 25 14.94 -2.29 5.60
CA ALA A 25 14.23 -1.30 6.39
C ALA A 25 15.09 -0.79 7.56
N SER A 26 15.63 -1.70 8.40
CA SER A 26 16.49 -1.37 9.53
C SER A 26 17.71 -0.57 9.12
N LYS A 27 18.37 -0.91 8.00
CA LYS A 27 19.55 -0.17 7.53
C LYS A 27 19.22 1.29 7.26
N TRP A 28 18.15 1.56 6.52
CA TRP A 28 17.79 2.91 6.11
C TRP A 28 17.15 3.73 7.23
N THR A 29 16.31 3.11 8.07
CA THR A 29 15.67 3.80 9.19
C THR A 29 16.65 4.09 10.32
N GLN A 30 17.60 3.20 10.61
CA GLN A 30 18.67 3.48 11.58
C GLN A 30 19.59 4.60 11.09
N TRP A 31 19.94 4.60 9.80
CA TRP A 31 20.73 5.70 9.22
C TRP A 31 20.01 7.04 9.36
N SER A 32 18.73 7.12 8.98
CA SER A 32 17.90 8.32 9.13
C SER A 32 17.86 8.80 10.60
N LYS A 33 17.69 7.87 11.55
CA LYS A 33 17.70 8.18 12.99
C LYS A 33 19.05 8.70 13.50
N GLN A 34 20.15 8.21 12.96
CA GLN A 34 21.51 8.62 13.34
C GLN A 34 21.95 9.95 12.69
N HIS A 35 21.35 10.30 11.55
CA HIS A 35 21.70 11.49 10.75
C HIS A 35 20.47 12.40 10.57
N PRO A 36 19.89 12.95 11.65
CA PRO A 36 18.68 13.78 11.57
C PRO A 36 18.89 15.03 10.71
N GLU A 37 20.12 15.54 10.59
CA GLU A 37 20.49 16.67 9.74
C GLU A 37 20.26 16.40 8.24
N GLN A 38 20.28 15.13 7.82
CA GLN A 38 19.95 14.75 6.45
C GLN A 38 18.45 14.90 6.18
N GLY A 39 17.60 14.81 7.19
CA GLY A 39 16.14 14.85 7.03
C GLY A 39 15.61 13.75 6.10
N LEU A 40 16.25 12.57 6.08
CA LEU A 40 15.83 11.43 5.27
C LEU A 40 14.56 10.81 5.84
N VAL A 41 13.53 10.68 5.00
CA VAL A 41 12.30 9.93 5.28
C VAL A 41 12.32 8.62 4.51
N VAL A 42 12.06 7.52 5.19
CA VAL A 42 11.98 6.18 4.58
C VAL A 42 10.53 5.74 4.58
N LEU A 43 10.01 5.39 3.40
CA LEU A 43 8.61 5.08 3.16
C LEU A 43 8.50 3.64 2.63
N ASN A 44 7.51 2.92 3.13
CA ASN A 44 6.99 1.73 2.46
C ASN A 44 5.67 2.12 1.78
N SER A 45 5.45 1.62 0.58
CA SER A 45 4.17 1.74 -0.09
C SER A 45 3.69 0.41 -0.63
N TYR A 46 2.42 0.38 -0.98
CA TYR A 46 1.77 -0.73 -1.65
C TYR A 46 0.69 -0.20 -2.59
N GLY A 47 0.56 -0.81 -3.75
CA GLY A 47 -0.60 -0.66 -4.61
C GLY A 47 -0.47 -1.51 -5.87
N PRO A 48 -1.57 -2.12 -6.35
CA PRO A 48 -1.57 -2.80 -7.63
C PRO A 48 -1.60 -1.80 -8.80
N THR A 49 -1.25 -2.27 -10.00
CA THR A 49 -1.33 -1.45 -11.23
C THR A 49 -2.76 -1.01 -11.50
N GLU A 50 -3.72 -1.89 -11.19
CA GLU A 50 -5.15 -1.73 -11.35
C GLU A 50 -5.75 -0.61 -10.48
N ALA A 51 -5.00 -0.13 -9.48
CA ALA A 51 -5.37 0.96 -8.59
C ALA A 51 -4.44 2.19 -8.72
N ALA A 52 -3.78 2.35 -9.88
CA ALA A 52 -2.88 3.47 -10.18
C ALA A 52 -1.63 3.56 -9.28
N VAL A 53 -0.87 2.47 -9.23
CA VAL A 53 0.48 2.34 -8.64
C VAL A 53 0.52 2.28 -7.12
N MET A 54 -0.22 3.13 -6.40
CA MET A 54 -0.13 3.19 -4.94
C MET A 54 -1.49 3.45 -4.30
N THR A 55 -1.84 2.63 -3.31
CA THR A 55 -3.05 2.78 -2.51
C THR A 55 -2.75 3.06 -1.05
N ASP A 56 -1.62 2.57 -0.54
CA ASP A 56 -1.22 2.66 0.86
C ASP A 56 0.24 3.12 0.98
N ILE A 57 0.52 3.94 1.98
CA ILE A 57 1.88 4.42 2.26
C ILE A 57 2.10 4.62 3.76
N GLY A 58 3.31 4.35 4.24
CA GLY A 58 3.68 4.50 5.64
C GLY A 58 5.15 4.88 5.84
N ILE A 59 5.42 5.72 6.84
CA ILE A 59 6.78 6.03 7.27
C ILE A 59 7.32 4.83 8.06
N MET A 60 8.42 4.26 7.56
CA MET A 60 9.11 3.17 8.24
C MET A 60 9.75 3.66 9.54
N GLN A 61 9.60 2.89 10.62
CA GLN A 61 10.18 3.19 11.92
C GLN A 61 11.42 2.32 12.17
N ALA A 62 12.37 2.84 12.94
CA ALA A 62 13.59 2.11 13.28
C ALA A 62 13.34 0.96 14.27
N GLU A 63 12.19 1.01 14.96
CA GLU A 63 11.76 0.06 15.99
C GLU A 63 11.01 -1.15 15.42
N TRP A 64 10.80 -1.23 14.10
CA TRP A 64 10.15 -2.39 13.47
C TRP A 64 11.08 -3.61 13.45
N THR A 65 10.68 -4.67 14.15
CA THR A 65 11.51 -5.87 14.38
C THR A 65 10.95 -7.15 13.74
N GLU A 66 9.67 -7.18 13.37
CA GLU A 66 9.00 -8.40 12.87
C GLU A 66 8.52 -8.27 11.43
N ARG A 67 7.83 -7.18 11.09
CA ARG A 67 7.28 -6.93 9.76
C ARG A 67 7.32 -5.44 9.44
N VAL A 68 7.44 -5.12 8.16
CA VAL A 68 7.37 -3.75 7.64
C VAL A 68 5.95 -3.50 7.19
N SER A 69 5.26 -2.54 7.82
CA SER A 69 3.88 -2.20 7.42
C SER A 69 3.86 -1.53 6.05
N ILE A 70 2.83 -1.80 5.25
CA ILE A 70 2.55 -1.06 4.00
C ILE A 70 1.92 0.33 4.27
N GLY A 71 1.58 0.61 5.54
CA GLY A 71 1.12 1.91 5.99
C GLY A 71 -0.39 2.05 6.03
N ARG A 72 -0.90 3.20 5.58
CA ARG A 72 -2.32 3.54 5.57
C ARG A 72 -2.73 4.02 4.19
N THR A 73 -4.03 3.89 3.91
CA THR A 73 -4.62 4.30 2.66
C THR A 73 -4.39 5.79 2.38
N ILE A 74 -4.01 6.11 1.14
CA ILE A 74 -3.82 7.49 0.67
C ILE A 74 -5.16 8.22 0.53
N PRO A 75 -5.17 9.57 0.51
CA PRO A 75 -6.40 10.34 0.34
C PRO A 75 -7.23 9.88 -0.86
N ASN A 76 -8.55 9.88 -0.69
CA ASN A 76 -9.57 9.48 -1.68
C ASN A 76 -9.60 7.99 -2.05
N MET A 77 -8.51 7.23 -1.87
CA MET A 77 -8.55 5.77 -1.96
C MET A 77 -9.23 5.15 -0.72
N LYS A 78 -9.58 3.87 -0.82
CA LYS A 78 -10.11 3.03 0.26
C LYS A 78 -9.39 1.69 0.21
N THR A 79 -8.99 1.17 1.36
CA THR A 79 -8.46 -0.18 1.53
C THR A 79 -9.34 -0.92 2.52
N TYR A 80 -9.81 -2.11 2.15
CA TYR A 80 -10.63 -2.98 2.98
C TYR A 80 -9.90 -4.29 3.20
N ILE A 81 -10.08 -4.87 4.39
CA ILE A 81 -9.66 -6.24 4.68
C ILE A 81 -10.92 -7.08 4.85
N LEU A 82 -11.13 -8.02 3.93
CA LEU A 82 -12.35 -8.81 3.83
C LEU A 82 -12.09 -10.29 4.04
N ASN A 83 -13.10 -11.01 4.53
CA ASN A 83 -13.11 -12.48 4.51
C ASN A 83 -13.63 -13.02 3.16
N ASP A 84 -13.67 -14.35 3.01
CA ASP A 84 -14.15 -15.04 1.80
C ASP A 84 -15.64 -14.78 1.47
N ARG A 85 -16.40 -14.16 2.39
CA ARG A 85 -17.80 -13.78 2.19
C ARG A 85 -17.96 -12.29 1.87
N HIS A 86 -16.87 -11.57 1.61
CA HIS A 86 -16.81 -10.13 1.38
C HIS A 86 -17.32 -9.28 2.57
N GLU A 87 -17.17 -9.79 3.79
CA GLU A 87 -17.50 -9.06 5.02
C GLU A 87 -16.23 -8.45 5.62
N LEU A 88 -16.36 -7.26 6.21
CA LEU A 88 -15.29 -6.64 7.00
C LEU A 88 -14.92 -7.54 8.18
N ILE A 89 -13.63 -7.68 8.44
CA ILE A 89 -13.12 -8.46 9.57
C ILE A 89 -12.66 -7.56 10.72
N LEU A 90 -12.49 -8.17 11.90
CA LEU A 90 -11.97 -7.50 13.08
C LEU A 90 -10.50 -7.13 12.92
N GLU A 91 -10.07 -6.08 13.60
CA GLU A 91 -8.67 -5.67 13.67
C GLU A 91 -7.78 -6.83 14.15
N GLY A 92 -6.65 -7.04 13.45
CA GLY A 92 -5.70 -8.11 13.73
C GLY A 92 -6.04 -9.48 13.12
N ALA A 93 -7.23 -9.66 12.56
CA ALA A 93 -7.57 -10.87 11.81
C ALA A 93 -6.95 -10.87 10.40
N ILE A 94 -6.77 -12.06 9.82
CA ILE A 94 -6.23 -12.25 8.47
C ILE A 94 -7.38 -12.24 7.47
N GLY A 95 -7.22 -11.50 6.37
CA GLY A 95 -8.15 -11.46 5.24
C GLY A 95 -7.48 -10.93 3.98
N SER A 96 -8.25 -10.87 2.90
CA SER A 96 -7.80 -10.37 1.60
C SER A 96 -7.87 -8.85 1.53
N ILE A 97 -6.91 -8.24 0.84
CA ILE A 97 -6.87 -6.79 0.61
C ILE A 97 -7.74 -6.48 -0.60
N TRP A 98 -8.62 -5.50 -0.44
CA TRP A 98 -9.44 -4.93 -1.51
C TRP A 98 -9.25 -3.43 -1.54
N VAL A 99 -9.23 -2.84 -2.73
CA VAL A 99 -9.00 -1.40 -2.89
C VAL A 99 -10.09 -0.74 -3.72
N ALA A 100 -10.46 0.49 -3.39
CA ALA A 100 -11.47 1.26 -4.12
C ALA A 100 -11.10 2.74 -4.19
N GLY A 101 -11.81 3.50 -5.02
CA GLY A 101 -11.62 4.94 -5.21
C GLY A 101 -11.11 5.29 -6.61
N PRO A 102 -10.68 6.55 -6.83
CA PRO A 102 -10.41 7.08 -8.17
C PRO A 102 -9.22 6.42 -8.89
N GLY A 103 -8.35 5.71 -8.18
CA GLY A 103 -7.25 4.93 -8.78
C GLY A 103 -7.72 3.64 -9.44
N VAL A 104 -8.90 3.12 -9.09
CA VAL A 104 -9.44 1.87 -9.67
C VAL A 104 -10.13 2.17 -10.99
N SER A 105 -9.57 1.65 -12.09
CA SER A 105 -10.13 1.86 -13.43
C SER A 105 -11.44 1.05 -13.61
N PRO A 106 -12.58 1.70 -13.93
CA PRO A 106 -13.83 0.99 -14.19
C PRO A 106 -13.80 0.22 -15.52
N SER A 107 -12.83 0.48 -16.40
CA SER A 107 -12.69 -0.23 -17.67
C SER A 107 -12.04 -1.61 -17.52
N GLY A 108 -11.37 -1.87 -16.39
CA GLY A 108 -10.67 -3.13 -16.12
C GLY A 108 -9.63 -3.50 -17.17
N TYR A 109 -9.50 -4.80 -17.42
CA TYR A 109 -8.54 -5.38 -18.35
C TYR A 109 -9.02 -5.32 -19.81
N TRP A 110 -8.14 -4.84 -20.69
CA TRP A 110 -8.40 -4.77 -22.13
C TRP A 110 -8.62 -6.18 -22.72
N ASN A 111 -9.71 -6.35 -23.48
CA ASN A 111 -10.11 -7.62 -24.12
C ASN A 111 -10.28 -8.83 -23.18
N GLN A 112 -10.50 -8.59 -21.88
CA GLN A 112 -10.71 -9.67 -20.90
C GLN A 112 -11.93 -9.38 -19.99
N PRO A 113 -13.15 -9.30 -20.56
CA PRO A 113 -14.35 -8.92 -19.81
C PRO A 113 -14.68 -9.86 -18.64
N ASP A 114 -14.45 -11.17 -18.81
CA ASP A 114 -14.70 -12.16 -17.76
C ASP A 114 -13.79 -11.90 -16.54
N LEU A 115 -12.47 -11.75 -16.77
CA LEU A 115 -11.52 -11.43 -15.71
C LEU A 115 -11.80 -10.07 -15.07
N THR A 116 -12.16 -9.07 -15.89
CA THR A 116 -12.60 -7.76 -15.39
C THR A 116 -13.77 -7.89 -14.43
N SER A 117 -14.82 -8.62 -14.79
CA SER A 117 -15.99 -8.77 -13.92
C SER A 117 -15.72 -9.56 -12.62
N GLN A 118 -14.69 -10.41 -12.63
CA GLN A 118 -14.25 -11.14 -11.44
C GLN A 118 -13.44 -10.28 -10.48
N LYS A 119 -12.55 -9.44 -11.02
CA LYS A 119 -11.61 -8.65 -10.23
C LYS A 119 -12.12 -7.25 -9.86
N PHE A 120 -12.95 -6.64 -10.70
CA PHE A 120 -13.52 -5.30 -10.51
C PHE A 120 -15.02 -5.42 -10.21
N VAL A 121 -15.37 -5.43 -8.92
CA VAL A 121 -16.73 -5.74 -8.47
C VAL A 121 -17.41 -4.51 -7.86
N PRO A 122 -18.76 -4.46 -7.84
CA PRO A 122 -19.47 -3.42 -7.12
C PRO A 122 -19.05 -3.34 -5.65
N ASN A 123 -18.75 -2.14 -5.16
CA ASN A 123 -18.38 -1.92 -3.77
C ASN A 123 -19.64 -2.00 -2.88
N PRO A 124 -19.76 -2.95 -1.94
CA PRO A 124 -20.91 -3.03 -1.05
C PRO A 124 -20.93 -1.92 0.02
N PHE A 125 -19.85 -1.17 0.19
CA PHE A 125 -19.68 -0.14 1.22
C PHE A 125 -19.98 1.29 0.73
N VAL A 126 -20.65 1.44 -0.42
CA VAL A 126 -20.98 2.74 -1.04
C VAL A 126 -21.86 3.66 -0.18
N SER A 127 -22.59 3.12 0.79
CA SER A 127 -23.33 3.92 1.77
C SER A 127 -22.40 4.79 2.64
N VAL A 128 -21.15 4.35 2.81
CA VAL A 128 -20.10 5.07 3.55
C VAL A 128 -19.15 5.79 2.57
N HIS A 129 -18.98 5.26 1.35
CA HIS A 129 -18.04 5.76 0.33
C HIS A 129 -18.69 5.86 -1.06
N PRO A 130 -19.59 6.84 -1.27
CA PRO A 130 -20.35 6.97 -2.51
C PRO A 130 -19.48 7.33 -3.72
N ASP A 131 -18.28 7.85 -3.48
CA ASP A 131 -17.25 8.21 -4.46
C ASP A 131 -16.44 7.01 -4.98
N ALA A 132 -16.66 5.81 -4.44
CA ALA A 132 -15.92 4.59 -4.77
C ALA A 132 -16.85 3.41 -5.11
N PRO A 133 -17.57 3.46 -6.25
CA PRO A 133 -18.62 2.49 -6.58
C PRO A 133 -18.11 1.09 -6.98
N ILE A 134 -16.83 0.97 -7.34
CA ILE A 134 -16.17 -0.28 -7.72
C ILE A 134 -14.99 -0.50 -6.78
N MET A 135 -14.75 -1.75 -6.41
CA MET A 135 -13.56 -2.20 -5.70
C MET A 135 -12.83 -3.28 -6.49
N TYR A 136 -11.51 -3.33 -6.32
CA TYR A 136 -10.60 -4.27 -6.98
C TYR A 136 -10.05 -5.29 -5.97
N ASP A 137 -10.10 -6.57 -6.35
CA ASP A 137 -9.51 -7.71 -5.63
C ASP A 137 -8.02 -7.84 -5.96
N THR A 138 -7.16 -7.54 -4.98
CA THR A 138 -5.71 -7.42 -5.19
C THR A 138 -4.97 -8.71 -5.54
#